data_AF-A0A8J2JAC8-F1
#
_entry.id   AF-A0A8J2JAC8-F1
#
_cell.length_a   1.000
_cell.length_b   1.000
_cell.length_c   1.000
_cell.angle_alpha   90.00
_cell.angle_beta   90.00
_cell.angle_gamma   90.00
#
_symmetry.space_group_name_H-M   'P 1'
#
loop_
_entity.id
_entity.type
_entity.pdbx_description
1 polymer ?
#
loop_
_entity_poly.entity_id
_entity_poly.type
_entity_poly.pdbx_seq_one_letter_code
_entity_poly.pdbx_strand_id
1 'polypeptide(L)'
;MFAICSVCLNGLDTLPEGAPRDWRTCTTECGHIFHVVCINEWWRSVMSQTQPGYMHQFACPVCRKTSMGPYVFQVYLSSQDRTELPVDSRVAELEAQNGELRANLELKIHELEKIKAALQRKLQKEPVDLCKDLEPKYKRESSA
;
A
#
# COMPACT_ATOMS: atom_id res chain seq x y z
N MET A 1 -16.04 9.82 28.02
CA MET A 1 -17.12 10.37 27.17
C MET A 1 -17.06 9.60 25.87
N PHE A 2 -18.11 8.86 25.51
CA PHE A 2 -18.16 8.14 24.24
C PHE A 2 -18.64 9.09 23.16
N ALA A 3 -17.88 9.23 22.09
CA ALA A 3 -18.30 10.00 20.93
C ALA A 3 -19.09 9.07 20.00
N ILE A 4 -20.30 9.45 19.64
CA ILE A 4 -21.19 8.65 18.79
C ILE A 4 -21.37 9.31 17.43
N CYS A 5 -21.52 8.49 16.39
CA CYS A 5 -21.85 8.98 15.06
C CYS A 5 -23.28 9.50 15.04
N SER A 6 -23.49 10.74 14.60
CA SER A 6 -24.82 11.34 14.62
C SER A 6 -25.76 10.83 13.50
N VAL A 7 -25.29 9.91 12.64
CA VAL A 7 -26.11 9.27 11.60
C VAL A 7 -26.50 7.84 11.99
N CYS A 8 -25.53 6.99 12.35
CA CYS A 8 -25.81 5.59 12.70
C CYS A 8 -25.95 5.33 14.19
N LEU A 9 -25.71 6.34 15.05
CA LEU A 9 -25.79 6.27 16.51
C LEU A 9 -24.82 5.28 17.18
N ASN A 10 -23.94 4.65 16.41
CA ASN A 10 -22.89 3.77 16.92
C ASN A 10 -21.70 4.57 17.47
N GLY A 11 -20.92 3.95 18.34
CA GLY A 11 -19.65 4.49 18.82
C GLY A 11 -18.68 4.76 17.66
N LEU A 12 -17.99 5.89 17.73
CA LEU A 12 -16.96 6.27 16.76
C LEU A 12 -15.64 5.50 16.96
N ASP A 13 -15.54 4.79 18.07
CA ASP A 13 -14.44 3.91 18.48
C ASP A 13 -14.63 2.46 18.05
N THR A 14 -15.87 2.03 17.80
CA THR A 14 -16.16 0.69 17.30
C THR A 14 -15.98 0.61 15.80
N LEU A 15 -14.95 -0.11 15.34
CA LEU A 15 -14.82 -0.56 13.95
C LEU A 15 -15.76 -1.76 13.74
N PRO A 16 -16.79 -1.68 12.90
CA PRO A 16 -17.63 -2.82 12.59
C PRO A 16 -16.80 -3.89 11.90
N GLU A 17 -17.10 -5.14 12.21
CA GLU A 17 -16.56 -6.28 11.48
C GLU A 17 -16.96 -6.17 10.00
N GLY A 18 -15.96 -6.12 9.11
CA GLY A 18 -16.17 -5.91 7.67
C GLY A 18 -16.28 -4.45 7.21
N ALA A 19 -15.99 -3.48 8.07
CA ALA A 19 -16.04 -2.06 7.68
C ALA A 19 -15.05 -1.74 6.54
N PRO A 20 -15.46 -0.93 5.54
CA PRO A 20 -14.58 -0.46 4.48
C PRO A 20 -13.45 0.42 5.05
N ARG A 21 -12.37 0.59 4.27
CA ARG A 21 -11.14 1.32 4.66
C ARG A 21 -11.35 2.76 5.17
N ASP A 22 -12.55 3.33 5.01
CA ASP A 22 -12.92 4.70 5.39
C ASP A 22 -13.88 4.81 6.58
N TRP A 23 -13.77 3.92 7.58
CA TRP A 23 -14.46 4.07 8.88
C TRP A 23 -13.95 5.26 9.74
N ARG A 24 -13.12 6.14 9.16
CA ARG A 24 -12.53 7.27 9.86
C ARG A 24 -13.61 8.22 10.38
N THR A 25 -13.33 8.87 11.51
CA THR A 25 -14.21 9.88 12.08
C THR A 25 -14.00 11.22 11.36
N CYS A 26 -15.08 11.96 11.13
CA CYS A 26 -15.02 13.29 10.58
C CYS A 26 -16.07 14.22 11.21
N THR A 27 -15.89 15.52 11.00
CA THR A 27 -16.84 16.55 11.36
C THR A 27 -17.15 17.46 10.18
N THR A 28 -18.33 18.10 10.24
CA THR A 28 -18.70 19.18 9.32
C THR A 28 -18.35 20.53 9.95
N GLU A 29 -18.46 21.63 9.20
CA GLU A 29 -18.20 23.00 9.70
C GLU A 29 -19.02 23.39 10.94
N CYS A 30 -20.11 22.68 11.21
CA CYS A 30 -20.95 22.92 12.38
C CYS A 30 -20.54 22.12 13.63
N GLY A 31 -19.46 21.32 13.55
CA GLY A 31 -18.91 20.58 14.70
C GLY A 31 -19.59 19.25 15.02
N HIS A 32 -20.65 18.86 14.31
CA HIS A 32 -21.26 17.53 14.48
C HIS A 32 -20.35 16.44 13.92
N ILE A 33 -20.31 15.29 14.59
CA ILE A 33 -19.33 14.23 14.33
C ILE A 33 -20.02 12.98 13.74
N PHE A 34 -19.35 12.37 12.78
CA PHE A 34 -19.84 11.26 11.96
C PHE A 34 -18.71 10.29 11.62
N HIS A 35 -19.05 9.07 11.20
CA HIS A 35 -18.17 8.29 10.32
C HIS A 35 -18.18 8.89 8.91
N VAL A 36 -17.02 8.89 8.25
CA VAL A 36 -16.88 9.36 6.85
C VAL A 36 -17.84 8.62 5.92
N VAL A 37 -18.01 7.31 6.11
CA VAL A 37 -18.97 6.52 5.30
C VAL A 37 -20.42 6.98 5.50
N CYS A 38 -20.82 7.22 6.75
CA CYS A 38 -22.21 7.53 7.08
C CYS A 38 -22.65 8.89 6.51
N ILE A 39 -21.80 9.92 6.63
CA ILE A 39 -22.13 11.25 6.09
C ILE A 39 -22.16 11.26 4.57
N ASN A 40 -21.27 10.50 3.93
CA ASN A 40 -21.24 10.38 2.47
C ASN A 40 -22.48 9.65 1.93
N GLU A 41 -22.90 8.55 2.57
CA GLU A 41 -24.12 7.84 2.20
C GLU A 41 -25.37 8.70 2.39
N TRP A 42 -25.42 9.46 3.49
CA TRP A 42 -26.49 10.42 3.72
C TRP A 42 -26.58 11.46 2.58
N TRP A 43 -25.47 12.10 2.23
CA TRP A 43 -25.47 13.08 1.13
C TRP A 43 -25.88 12.46 -0.20
N ARG A 44 -25.41 11.26 -0.53
CA ARG A 44 -25.86 10.54 -1.74
C ARG A 44 -27.37 10.29 -1.73
N SER A 45 -27.93 9.89 -0.59
CA SER A 45 -29.38 9.65 -0.45
C SER A 45 -30.21 10.91 -0.64
N VAL A 46 -29.74 12.05 -0.10
CA VAL A 46 -30.43 13.34 -0.29
C VAL A 46 -30.31 13.81 -1.74
N MET A 47 -29.14 13.64 -2.37
CA MET A 47 -28.92 14.03 -3.76
C MET A 47 -29.76 13.24 -4.75
N SER A 48 -29.94 11.93 -4.53
CA SER A 48 -30.77 11.10 -5.43
C SER A 48 -32.26 11.47 -5.38
N GLN A 49 -32.69 12.22 -4.36
CA GLN A 49 -34.05 12.74 -4.22
C GLN A 49 -34.24 14.15 -4.81
N THR A 50 -33.16 14.86 -5.14
CA THR A 50 -33.25 16.22 -5.71
C THR A 50 -33.42 16.21 -7.22
N GLN A 51 -34.34 17.04 -7.74
CA GLN A 51 -34.61 17.15 -9.18
C GLN A 51 -33.40 17.67 -9.97
N PRO A 52 -33.25 17.29 -11.26
CA PRO A 52 -32.20 17.83 -12.13
C PRO A 52 -32.31 19.35 -12.24
N GLY A 53 -31.23 20.07 -11.90
CA GLY A 53 -31.14 21.53 -11.99
C GLY A 53 -31.14 22.28 -10.66
N TYR A 54 -31.39 21.62 -9.53
CA TYR A 54 -31.16 22.21 -8.20
C TYR A 54 -29.71 22.01 -7.76
N MET A 55 -29.10 23.07 -7.25
CA MET A 55 -27.75 23.01 -6.70
C MET A 55 -27.74 22.07 -5.48
N HIS A 56 -26.95 20.99 -5.54
CA HIS A 56 -26.90 20.01 -4.47
C HIS A 56 -26.38 20.65 -3.18
N GLN A 57 -27.20 20.63 -2.12
CA GLN A 57 -26.84 21.17 -0.82
C GLN A 57 -26.35 20.05 0.09
N PHE A 58 -25.09 20.16 0.50
CA PHE A 58 -24.48 19.26 1.48
C PHE A 58 -24.88 19.73 2.87
N ALA A 59 -26.05 19.30 3.34
CA ALA A 59 -26.57 19.69 4.64
C ALA A 59 -26.09 18.74 5.74
N CYS A 60 -25.78 19.29 6.91
CA CYS A 60 -25.56 18.49 8.12
C CYS A 60 -26.85 17.73 8.50
N PRO A 61 -26.79 16.40 8.74
CA PRO A 61 -27.95 15.61 9.19
C PRO A 61 -28.58 16.12 10.49
N VAL A 62 -27.78 16.75 11.36
CA VAL A 62 -28.20 17.16 12.70
C VAL A 62 -28.82 18.56 12.71
N CYS A 63 -28.07 19.56 12.24
CA CYS A 63 -28.50 20.96 12.32
C CYS A 63 -28.92 21.57 10.99
N ARG A 64 -28.86 20.81 9.89
CA ARG A 64 -29.20 21.24 8.52
C ARG A 64 -28.41 22.42 7.97
N LYS A 65 -27.36 22.87 8.67
CA LYS A 65 -26.42 23.86 8.13
C LYS A 65 -25.82 23.31 6.83
N THR A 66 -25.94 24.06 5.76
CA THR A 66 -25.44 23.73 4.43
C THR A 66 -23.95 24.08 4.33
N SER A 67 -23.15 23.15 3.85
CA SER A 67 -21.74 23.36 3.53
C SER A 67 -21.57 23.67 2.04
N MET A 68 -20.54 24.45 1.70
CA MET A 68 -20.11 24.67 0.31
C MET A 68 -19.39 23.44 -0.23
N GLY A 69 -20.09 22.32 -0.43
CA GLY A 69 -19.51 21.08 -0.98
C GLY A 69 -19.42 19.91 0.02
N PRO A 70 -18.94 18.73 -0.44
CA PRO A 70 -18.80 17.52 0.36
C PRO A 70 -17.61 17.57 1.32
N TYR A 71 -17.26 18.76 1.84
CA TYR A 71 -16.08 18.90 2.67
C TYR A 71 -16.38 18.45 4.09
N VAL A 72 -15.59 17.47 4.53
CA VAL A 72 -15.55 17.01 5.92
C VAL A 72 -14.14 17.15 6.44
N PHE A 73 -14.00 17.52 7.70
CA PHE A 73 -12.71 17.58 8.38
C PHE A 73 -12.51 16.26 9.12
N GLN A 74 -11.42 15.55 8.81
CA GLN A 74 -11.08 14.33 9.52
C GLN A 74 -10.74 14.65 10.97
N VAL A 75 -11.29 13.87 11.90
CA VAL A 75 -11.04 14.03 13.34
C VAL A 75 -10.37 12.76 13.85
N TYR A 76 -9.27 12.94 14.59
CA TYR A 76 -8.59 11.88 15.30
C TYR A 76 -9.02 11.94 16.77
N LEU A 77 -9.73 10.91 17.21
CA LEU A 77 -10.19 10.82 18.60
C LEU A 77 -9.03 10.31 19.46
N SER A 78 -8.54 11.16 20.37
CA SER A 78 -7.43 10.85 21.29
C SER A 78 -7.73 9.70 22.26
N SER A 79 -8.97 9.20 22.32
CA SER A 79 -9.33 8.03 23.12
C SER A 79 -8.93 6.69 22.48
N GLN A 80 -8.36 6.69 21.27
CA GLN A 80 -7.79 5.50 20.63
C GLN A 80 -6.45 5.02 21.22
N ASP A 81 -5.89 5.72 22.21
CA ASP A 81 -4.70 5.28 22.98
C ASP A 81 -4.93 4.03 23.86
N ARG A 82 -6.06 3.31 23.72
CA ARG A 82 -6.39 2.16 24.58
C ARG A 82 -6.34 0.79 23.92
N THR A 83 -6.13 0.70 22.61
CA THR A 83 -6.00 -0.60 21.92
C THR A 83 -4.96 -0.60 20.81
N GLU A 84 -4.05 0.35 20.80
CA GLU A 84 -2.75 0.08 20.18
C GLU A 84 -1.99 -0.80 21.18
N LEU A 85 -1.64 -2.03 20.78
CA LEU A 85 -0.44 -2.66 21.34
C LEU A 85 0.60 -1.54 21.44
N PRO A 86 1.29 -1.34 22.59
CA PRO A 86 2.15 -0.19 22.80
C PRO A 86 2.93 0.01 21.52
N VAL A 87 2.84 1.19 20.88
CA VAL A 87 3.46 1.42 19.55
C VAL A 87 4.89 0.89 19.56
N ASP A 88 5.56 1.05 20.70
CA ASP A 88 6.86 0.47 21.06
C ASP A 88 6.98 -1.05 20.85
N SER A 89 6.00 -1.85 21.25
CA SER A 89 5.96 -3.31 21.05
C SER A 89 5.82 -3.70 19.58
N ARG A 90 5.01 -2.98 18.80
CA ARG A 90 4.85 -3.27 17.36
C ARG A 90 6.07 -2.79 16.57
N VAL A 91 6.62 -1.65 16.95
CA VAL A 91 7.89 -1.14 16.40
C VAL A 91 9.01 -2.14 16.70
N ALA A 92 9.16 -2.60 17.93
CA ALA A 92 10.18 -3.60 18.29
C ALA A 92 10.05 -4.90 17.50
N GLU A 93 8.83 -5.41 17.30
CA GLU A 93 8.58 -6.60 16.49
C GLU A 93 8.96 -6.38 15.01
N LEU A 94 8.58 -5.24 14.44
CA LEU A 94 8.92 -4.90 13.05
C LEU A 94 10.41 -4.66 12.86
N GLU A 95 11.10 -4.10 13.86
CA GLU A 95 12.55 -3.94 13.87
C GLU A 95 13.26 -5.29 13.92
N ALA A 96 12.77 -6.22 14.76
CA ALA A 96 13.29 -7.59 14.82
C ALA A 96 13.12 -8.32 13.47
N GLN A 97 11.92 -8.25 12.87
CA GLN A 97 11.66 -8.84 11.55
C GLN A 97 12.52 -8.22 10.45
N ASN A 98 12.73 -6.90 10.48
CA ASN A 98 13.63 -6.23 9.53
C ASN A 98 15.08 -6.68 9.71
N GLY A 99 15.53 -6.88 10.95
CA GLY A 99 16.87 -7.42 11.24
C GLY A 99 17.07 -8.81 10.65
N GLU A 100 16.11 -9.71 10.86
CA GLU A 100 16.15 -11.07 10.32
C GLU A 100 16.15 -11.09 8.78
N LEU A 101 15.27 -10.28 8.15
CA LEU A 101 15.22 -10.18 6.70
C LEU A 101 16.53 -9.65 6.09
N ARG A 102 17.18 -8.69 6.76
CA ARG A 102 18.48 -8.17 6.31
C ARG A 102 19.58 -9.23 6.40
N ALA A 103 19.67 -9.96 7.51
CA ALA A 103 20.64 -11.05 7.66
C ALA A 103 20.45 -12.13 6.59
N ASN A 104 19.20 -12.50 6.30
CA ASN A 104 18.88 -13.47 5.25
C ASN A 104 19.26 -12.97 3.85
N LEU A 105 19.08 -11.67 3.56
CA LEU A 105 19.52 -11.07 2.30
C LEU A 105 21.04 -11.09 2.16
N GLU A 106 21.78 -10.78 3.22
CA GLU A 106 23.26 -10.82 3.22
C GLU A 106 23.78 -12.24 2.93
N LEU A 107 23.20 -13.26 3.56
CA LEU A 107 23.55 -14.67 3.28
C LEU A 107 23.32 -15.03 1.80
N LYS A 108 22.15 -14.66 1.25
CA LYS A 108 21.83 -14.90 -0.17
C LYS A 108 22.77 -14.17 -1.12
N ILE A 109 23.15 -12.93 -0.80
CA ILE A 109 24.15 -12.18 -1.59
C ILE A 109 25.46 -12.96 -1.61
N HIS A 110 25.95 -13.43 -0.47
CA HIS A 110 27.20 -14.18 -0.39
C HIS A 110 27.16 -15.51 -1.16
N GLU A 111 26.03 -16.23 -1.13
CA GLU A 111 25.83 -17.43 -1.93
C GLU A 111 25.83 -17.13 -3.44
N LEU A 112 25.14 -16.08 -3.86
CA LEU A 112 25.11 -15.65 -5.26
C LEU A 112 26.50 -15.24 -5.76
N GLU A 113 27.30 -14.57 -4.93
CA GLU A 113 28.68 -14.23 -5.25
C GLU A 113 29.56 -15.47 -5.45
N LYS A 114 29.42 -16.49 -4.58
CA LYS A 114 30.11 -17.77 -4.75
C LYS A 114 29.73 -18.46 -6.05
N ILE A 115 28.43 -18.53 -6.36
CA ILE A 115 27.92 -19.13 -7.60
C ILE A 115 28.44 -18.37 -8.81
N LYS A 116 28.39 -17.03 -8.78
CA LYS A 116 28.92 -16.17 -9.85
C LYS A 116 30.40 -16.43 -10.09
N ALA A 117 31.22 -16.49 -9.04
CA ALA A 117 32.65 -16.77 -9.17
C ALA A 117 32.92 -18.18 -9.74
N ALA A 118 32.14 -19.18 -9.32
CA ALA A 118 32.25 -20.54 -9.85
C ALA A 118 31.90 -20.61 -11.34
N LEU A 119 30.84 -19.93 -11.77
CA LEU A 119 30.44 -19.84 -13.17
C LEU A 119 31.48 -19.09 -14.01
N GLN A 120 32.01 -17.97 -13.52
CA GLN A 120 33.08 -17.23 -14.19
C GLN A 120 34.34 -18.10 -14.41
N ARG A 121 34.72 -18.92 -13.41
CA ARG A 121 35.84 -19.87 -13.56
C ARG A 121 35.56 -20.97 -14.58
N LYS A 122 34.31 -21.42 -14.73
CA LYS A 122 33.94 -22.40 -15.75
C LYS A 122 34.03 -21.81 -17.16
N LEU A 123 33.54 -20.59 -17.35
CA LEU A 123 33.62 -19.86 -18.63
C LEU A 123 35.07 -19.58 -19.07
N GLN A 124 35.99 -19.36 -18.13
CA GLN A 124 37.42 -19.16 -18.45
C GLN A 124 38.18 -20.46 -18.75
N LYS A 125 37.60 -21.64 -18.48
CA LYS A 125 38.25 -22.95 -18.63
C LYS A 125 37.85 -23.73 -19.88
N GLU A 126 36.91 -23.25 -20.68
CA GLU A 126 36.66 -23.79 -22.02
C GLU A 126 37.51 -23.02 -23.04
N PRO A 127 38.69 -23.53 -23.46
CA PRO A 127 39.26 -23.11 -24.72
C PRO A 127 38.32 -23.58 -25.83
N VAL A 128 37.81 -22.64 -26.61
CA VAL A 128 37.21 -22.93 -27.91
C VAL A 128 38.33 -23.43 -28.82
N ASP A 129 38.58 -24.74 -28.82
CA ASP A 129 39.39 -25.41 -29.84
C ASP A 129 38.55 -25.50 -31.13
N LEU A 130 38.31 -24.36 -31.79
CA LEU A 130 37.93 -24.30 -33.20
C LEU A 130 39.09 -23.66 -33.96
N CYS A 131 40.09 -24.46 -34.35
CA CYS A 131 40.92 -24.27 -35.56
C CYS A 131 42.15 -25.18 -35.50
N LYS A 132 42.03 -26.48 -35.84
CA LYS A 132 43.22 -27.27 -36.24
C LYS A 132 43.06 -28.19 -37.46
N ASP A 133 41.86 -28.38 -38.03
CA ASP A 133 41.67 -29.39 -39.09
C ASP A 133 41.42 -28.84 -40.51
N LEU A 134 41.92 -27.66 -40.86
CA LEU A 134 41.86 -27.16 -42.24
C LEU A 134 43.25 -26.79 -42.76
N GLU A 135 44.11 -27.79 -42.95
CA GLU A 135 45.24 -27.67 -43.89
C GLU A 135 44.79 -28.07 -45.31
N PRO A 136 44.83 -27.16 -46.31
CA PRO A 136 44.58 -27.51 -47.69
C PRO A 136 45.82 -28.17 -48.32
N LYS A 137 45.70 -29.45 -48.70
CA LYS A 137 46.68 -30.15 -49.55
C LYS A 137 46.64 -29.60 -50.97
N TYR A 138 47.35 -28.50 -51.26
CA TYR A 138 47.64 -28.10 -52.64
C TYR A 138 48.98 -28.69 -53.08
N LYS A 139 48.94 -29.79 -53.85
CA LYS A 139 50.06 -30.20 -54.69
C LYS A 139 50.12 -29.25 -55.90
N ARG A 140 51.21 -28.51 -56.05
CA ARG A 140 51.58 -27.88 -57.33
C ARG A 140 52.16 -28.97 -58.24
N GLU A 141 51.38 -29.47 -59.18
CA GLU A 141 51.96 -30.10 -60.36
C GLU A 141 52.40 -28.99 -61.30
N SER A 142 53.71 -28.88 -61.46
CA SER A 142 54.36 -28.03 -62.45
C SER A 142 54.65 -28.94 -63.64
N SER A 143 53.91 -28.79 -64.73
CA SER A 143 54.25 -29.41 -66.01
C SER A 143 54.74 -28.33 -66.96
N ALA A 144 55.97 -28.55 -67.42
CA ALA A 144 56.63 -27.86 -68.51
C ALA A 144 55.97 -28.16 -69.86
#